data_AF-A0A920RIE4-F1
#
_entry.id   AF-A0A920RIE4-F1
#
_cell.length_a   1.000
_cell.length_b   1.000
_cell.length_c   1.000
_cell.angle_alpha   90.00
_cell.angle_beta   90.00
_cell.angle_gamma   90.00
#
_symmetry.space_group_name_H-M   'P 1'
#
loop_
_entity.id
_entity.type
_entity.pdbx_description
1 polymer ?
#
loop_
_entity_poly.entity_id
_entity_poly.type
_entity_poly.pdbx_seq_one_letter_code
_entity_poly.pdbx_strand_id
1 'polypeptide(L)' 'MVAGIRQVKSGARLGDIGHAIQSHAENNNFSVVREYCGHGIGRGFHEEPQVLHYGIAGTGLELSPA' A
#
# COMPACT_ATOMS: atom_id res chain seq x y z
N MET A 1 1.81 6.66 6.48
CA MET A 1 0.36 6.35 6.39
C MET A 1 -0.41 7.30 5.48
N VAL A 2 -0.56 8.60 5.82
CA VAL A 2 -1.36 9.55 5.00
C VAL A 2 -0.92 9.61 3.53
N ALA A 3 0.39 9.53 3.25
CA ALA A 3 0.92 9.48 1.89
C ALA A 3 0.36 8.32 1.05
N GLY A 4 0.18 7.14 1.65
CA GLY A 4 -0.39 5.96 0.99
C GLY A 4 -1.91 6.08 0.77
N ILE A 5 -2.65 6.59 1.75
CA ILE A 5 -4.11 6.82 1.63
C ILE A 5 -4.43 7.74 0.44
N ARG A 6 -3.61 8.76 0.21
CA ARG A 6 -3.77 9.68 -0.93
C ARG A 6 -3.60 9.02 -2.31
N GLN A 7 -3.04 7.82 -2.39
CA GLN A 7 -2.93 7.07 -3.65
C GLN A 7 -4.17 6.23 -3.96
N VAL A 8 -5.09 6.08 -3.00
CA VAL A 8 -6.29 5.24 -3.17
C VAL A 8 -7.28 5.92 -4.11
N LYS A 9 -7.47 5.34 -5.29
CA LYS A 9 -8.44 5.73 -6.31
C LYS A 9 -8.64 4.57 -7.30
N SER A 10 -9.76 4.56 -8.02
CA SER A 10 -9.99 3.57 -9.09
C SER A 10 -8.85 3.62 -10.11
N GLY A 11 -8.34 2.45 -10.50
CA GLY A 11 -7.24 2.30 -11.45
C GLY A 11 -5.84 2.52 -10.87
N ALA A 12 -5.70 2.96 -9.61
CA ALA A 12 -4.39 2.93 -8.94
C ALA A 12 -3.98 1.50 -8.61
N ARG A 13 -2.69 1.25 -8.37
CA ARG A 13 -2.18 -0.08 -8.05
C ARG A 13 -1.63 -0.15 -6.64
N LEU A 14 -1.63 -1.32 -6.03
CA LEU A 14 -1.12 -1.51 -4.66
C LEU A 14 0.33 -1.02 -4.48
N GLY A 15 1.17 -1.17 -5.52
CA GLY A 15 2.54 -0.66 -5.52
C GLY A 15 2.62 0.86 -5.37
N ASP A 16 1.61 1.62 -5.77
CA ASP A 16 1.56 3.08 -5.59
C ASP A 16 1.48 3.46 -4.11
N ILE A 17 0.71 2.70 -3.33
CA ILE A 17 0.57 2.90 -1.88
C ILE A 17 1.91 2.65 -1.20
N GLY A 18 2.53 1.50 -1.48
CA GLY A 18 3.82 1.12 -0.92
C GLY A 18 4.93 2.10 -1.30
N HIS A 19 5.00 2.50 -2.57
CA HIS A 19 5.96 3.48 -3.06
C HIS A 19 5.82 4.82 -2.33
N ALA A 20 4.59 5.35 -2.20
CA ALA A 20 4.35 6.63 -1.53
C ALA A 20 4.71 6.62 -0.05
N ILE A 21 4.46 5.50 0.66
CA ILE A 21 4.84 5.35 2.07
C ILE A 21 6.37 5.28 2.19
N GLN A 22 7.02 4.42 1.40
CA GLN A 22 8.45 4.22 1.42
C GLN A 22 9.21 5.51 1.09
N SER A 23 8.86 6.21 0.01
CA SER A 23 9.52 7.46 -0.35
C SER A 23 9.39 8.52 0.75
N HIS A 24 8.23 8.62 1.41
CA HIS A 24 8.06 9.56 2.52
C HIS A 24 8.94 9.19 3.72
N ALA A 25 8.96 7.93 4.12
CA ALA A 25 9.76 7.48 5.27
C ALA A 25 11.26 7.66 5.02
N GLU A 26 11.76 7.16 3.88
CA GLU A 26 13.19 7.17 3.54
C GLU A 26 13.72 8.60 3.34
N ASN A 27 12.93 9.51 2.75
CA ASN A 27 13.29 10.93 2.63
C ASN A 27 13.38 11.66 3.97
N ASN A 28 12.81 11.08 5.04
CA ASN A 28 12.88 11.62 6.40
C ASN A 28 13.80 10.79 7.32
N ASN A 29 14.69 9.97 6.73
CA ASN A 29 15.65 9.12 7.45
C ASN A 29 15.01 8.05 8.36
N PHE A 30 13.80 7.60 8.01
CA PHE A 30 13.15 6.45 8.65
C PHE A 30 13.18 5.23 7.72
N SER A 31 12.89 4.05 8.28
CA SER A 31 12.76 2.80 7.54
C SER A 31 11.33 2.28 7.52
N VAL A 32 11.03 1.39 6.58
CA VAL A 32 9.77 0.65 6.49
C VAL A 32 10.02 -0.81 6.85
N VAL A 33 9.27 -1.33 7.83
CA VAL A 33 9.27 -2.75 8.19
C VAL A 33 8.71 -3.56 7.02
N ARG A 34 9.37 -4.68 6.66
CA ARG A 34 9.04 -5.45 5.45
C ARG A 34 8.33 -6.77 5.73
N GLU A 35 8.34 -7.20 6.98
CA GLU A 35 7.79 -8.46 7.46
C GLU A 35 6.29 -8.39 7.78
N TYR A 36 5.73 -7.17 7.85
CA TYR A 36 4.32 -6.92 8.07
C TYR A 36 3.71 -6.06 6.97
N CYS A 37 2.46 -6.38 6.63
CA CYS A 37 1.67 -5.69 5.61
C CYS A 37 0.26 -5.40 6.12
N GLY A 38 -0.46 -4.53 5.43
CA GLY A 38 -1.92 -4.44 5.54
C GLY A 38 -2.60 -5.59 4.80
N HIS A 39 -3.92 -5.68 4.93
CA HIS A 39 -4.73 -6.76 4.35
C HIS A 39 -6.14 -6.26 3.97
N GLY A 40 -6.84 -7.03 3.15
CA GLY A 40 -8.27 -6.87 2.92
C GLY A 40 -9.09 -7.18 4.18
N ILE A 41 -10.27 -6.59 4.27
CA ILE A 41 -11.21 -6.79 5.37
C ILE A 41 -12.65 -6.80 4.83
N GLY A 42 -13.47 -7.68 5.41
CA GLY A 42 -14.85 -7.87 4.97
C GLY A 42 -15.63 -8.72 5.96
N ARG A 43 -16.11 -9.89 5.52
CA ARG A 43 -16.73 -10.86 6.42
C ARG A 43 -15.69 -11.62 7.24
N GLY A 44 -14.53 -11.89 6.63
CA GLY A 44 -13.32 -12.33 7.31
C GLY A 44 -12.51 -11.15 7.83
N PHE A 45 -11.73 -11.40 8.89
CA PHE A 45 -10.90 -10.37 9.51
C PHE A 45 -9.62 -10.07 8.70
N HIS A 46 -8.99 -11.11 8.16
CA HIS A 46 -7.84 -11.00 7.26
C HIS A 46 -8.18 -11.68 5.93
N GLU A 47 -8.28 -10.89 4.88
CA GLU A 47 -8.55 -11.35 3.52
C GLU A 47 -7.46 -10.81 2.57
N GLU A 48 -7.34 -11.38 1.38
CA GLU A 48 -6.54 -10.78 0.32
C GLU A 48 -7.11 -9.39 -0.08
N PRO A 49 -6.29 -8.48 -0.63
CA PRO A 49 -4.87 -8.62 -0.94
C PRO A 49 -3.94 -8.22 0.22
N GLN A 50 -2.68 -8.69 0.19
CA GLN A 50 -1.60 -8.08 0.97
C GLN A 50 -1.28 -6.66 0.48
N VAL A 51 -1.27 -5.70 1.40
CA VAL A 51 -0.96 -4.28 1.10
C VAL A 51 0.41 -3.94 1.66
N LEU A 52 1.44 -4.04 0.82
CA LEU A 52 2.82 -3.74 1.20
C LEU A 52 3.02 -2.24 1.43
N HIS A 53 3.80 -1.89 2.44
CA HIS A 53 4.15 -0.50 2.78
C HIS A 53 5.39 0.02 2.03
N TYR A 54 5.91 -0.78 1.10
CA TYR A 54 7.04 -0.50 0.23
C TYR A 54 6.74 -1.03 -1.17
N GLY A 55 7.40 -0.51 -2.20
CA GLY A 55 7.17 -1.00 -3.55
C GLY A 55 7.54 -0.04 -4.67
N ILE A 56 7.18 -0.46 -5.87
CA ILE A 56 7.41 0.28 -7.12
C ILE A 56 6.04 0.78 -7.60
N ALA A 57 5.93 2.08 -7.88
CA ALA A 57 4.72 2.67 -8.45
C ALA A 57 4.30 1.96 -9.74
N GLY A 58 3.00 1.80 -9.97
CA GLY A 58 2.42 1.13 -11.13
C GLY A 58 2.49 -0.40 -11.11
N THR A 59 2.86 -1.02 -9.99
CA THR A 59 2.96 -2.49 -9.86
C THR A 59 1.90 -3.09 -8.93
N GLY A 60 1.65 -4.39 -9.07
CA GLY A 60 0.68 -5.11 -8.24
C GLY A 60 -0.77 -4.98 -8.73
N LEU A 61 -1.69 -5.42 -7.87
CA LEU A 61 -3.14 -5.45 -8.12
C LEU A 61 -3.69 -4.03 -8.35
N GLU A 62 -4.58 -3.90 -9.32
CA GLU A 62 -5.29 -2.66 -9.61
C GLU A 62 -6.53 -2.52 -8.73
N LEU A 63 -6.71 -1.34 -8.14
CA LEU A 63 -7.81 -1.01 -7.26
C LEU A 63 -9.06 -0.69 -8.08
N SER A 64 -10.14 -1.41 -7.78
CA SER A 64 -11.47 -1.12 -8.27
C SER A 64 -12.42 -0.84 -7.11
N PRO A 65 -13.54 -0.15 -7.33
CA PRO A 65 -14.66 -0.16 -6.40
C PRO A 65 -15.05 -1.60 -6.07
N ALA A 66 -15.46 -1.83 -4.82
CA ALA A 66 -16.04 -3.09 -4.38
C ALA A 66 -17.45 -3.31 -4.96
#